data_AF-A0A365TXK2-F1
#
_entry.id   AF-A0A365TXK2-F1
#
_cell.length_a   1.000
_cell.length_b   1.000
_cell.length_c   1.000
_cell.angle_alpha   90.00
_cell.angle_beta   90.00
_cell.angle_gamma   90.00
#
_symmetry.space_group_name_H-M   'P 1'
#
loop_
_entity.id
_entity.type
_entity.pdbx_description
1 polymer ?
#
loop_
_entity_poly.entity_id
_entity_poly.type
_entity_poly.pdbx_seq_one_letter_code
_entity_poly.pdbx_strand_id
1 'polypeptide(L)'
;MARWCAWSTTSARWRHFAKCRPRCSSILKEGAPVTRLAARTPLQGLLSLTVGDQTVTEADCGFMTSIAPWRGQDAALSEALKAAHGMSAPGPGRITGREGARAIWFGQRMILLAGPAPDPSLAAHAALTDQSDAWAVARLQGPQAREVLMRLTPIDLRDGVFKNGHTARTDLRHMMASITRLGGQSYQIMVFRAFAQTLAHDLQVAMEGVAARHEG
;
A
#
# COMPACT_ATOMS: atom_id res chain seq x y z
N MET A 1 80.87 -13.78 24.55
CA MET A 1 79.87 -14.58 23.83
C MET A 1 78.56 -13.81 23.79
N ALA A 2 78.32 -13.03 22.74
CA ALA A 2 77.06 -12.32 22.52
C ALA A 2 76.40 -12.90 21.28
N ARG A 3 75.24 -13.56 21.45
CA ARG A 3 74.43 -14.09 20.34
C ARG A 3 73.38 -13.05 19.98
N TRP A 4 73.44 -12.55 18.76
CA TRP A 4 72.41 -11.73 18.12
C TRP A 4 71.40 -12.62 17.39
N CYS A 5 70.12 -12.35 17.59
CA CYS A 5 68.99 -12.95 16.87
C CYS A 5 68.85 -12.32 15.49
N ALA A 6 68.71 -13.15 14.45
CA ALA A 6 68.35 -12.75 13.10
C ALA A 6 66.89 -13.15 12.82
N TRP A 7 66.06 -12.20 12.38
CA TRP A 7 64.77 -12.49 11.73
C TRP A 7 64.72 -11.70 10.42
N SER A 8 64.37 -12.41 9.35
CA SER A 8 64.29 -11.96 7.97
C SER A 8 63.08 -11.08 7.69
N THR A 9 63.26 -10.12 6.79
CA THR A 9 62.23 -9.19 6.32
C THR A 9 61.57 -9.74 5.06
N THR A 10 60.25 -9.90 5.06
CA THR A 10 59.47 -10.04 3.83
C THR A 10 58.45 -8.91 3.75
N SER A 11 58.66 -8.00 2.82
CA SER A 11 57.77 -6.89 2.52
C SER A 11 56.60 -7.34 1.65
N ALA A 12 55.37 -6.97 2.00
CA ALA A 12 54.26 -6.88 1.07
C ALA A 12 53.55 -5.53 1.23
N ARG A 13 53.65 -4.70 0.17
CA ARG A 13 53.01 -3.39 0.02
C ARG A 13 51.49 -3.51 0.12
N TRP A 14 50.89 -2.76 1.05
CA TRP A 14 49.45 -2.47 1.05
C TRP A 14 49.16 -1.17 0.30
N ARG A 15 48.28 -1.25 -0.71
CA ARG A 15 47.70 -0.09 -1.41
C ARG A 15 46.47 0.41 -0.65
N HIS A 16 46.28 1.73 -0.70
CA HIS A 16 45.31 2.53 0.05
C HIS A 16 43.86 2.01 0.03
N PHE A 17 43.24 1.98 1.21
CA PHE A 17 41.78 1.96 1.38
C PHE A 17 41.39 3.21 2.17
N ALA A 18 40.53 4.05 1.58
CA ALA A 18 40.00 5.24 2.23
C ALA A 18 39.11 4.85 3.42
N LYS A 19 39.46 5.33 4.62
CA LYS A 19 38.65 5.18 5.83
C LYS A 19 37.37 6.03 5.71
N CYS A 20 36.21 5.38 5.57
CA CYS A 20 34.93 6.01 5.89
C CYS A 20 34.91 6.41 7.38
N ARG A 21 34.50 7.65 7.68
CA ARG A 21 34.27 8.11 9.07
C ARG A 21 33.16 7.27 9.73
N PRO A 22 33.31 6.85 10.99
CA PRO A 22 32.21 6.20 11.71
C PRO A 22 31.07 7.19 11.87
N ARG A 23 29.88 6.78 11.43
CA ARG A 23 28.63 7.53 11.57
C ARG A 23 28.27 7.50 13.06
N CYS A 24 28.53 8.59 13.79
CA CYS A 24 27.98 8.78 15.13
C CYS A 24 26.45 8.86 15.01
N SER A 25 25.73 7.78 15.36
CA SER A 25 24.32 7.92 15.69
C SER A 25 24.24 8.37 17.14
N SER A 26 23.68 9.55 17.38
CA SER A 26 23.32 10.05 18.73
C SER A 26 22.13 9.31 19.33
N ILE A 27 21.54 8.36 18.61
CA ILE A 27 20.49 7.47 19.12
C ILE A 27 21.15 6.48 20.08
N LEU A 28 20.80 6.60 21.37
CA LEU A 28 21.11 5.60 22.38
C LEU A 28 20.46 4.30 21.94
N LYS A 29 21.26 3.34 21.45
CA LYS A 29 20.76 1.99 21.17
C LYS A 29 20.60 1.29 22.52
N GLU A 30 19.38 1.33 23.07
CA GLU A 30 19.03 0.50 24.22
C GLU A 30 19.28 -0.97 23.83
N GLY A 31 20.08 -1.68 24.63
CA GLY A 31 20.47 -3.07 24.40
C GLY A 31 19.39 -4.09 24.73
N ALA A 32 18.12 -3.70 24.70
CA ALA A 32 16.99 -4.60 24.93
C ALA A 32 16.45 -5.09 23.57
N PRO A 33 16.32 -6.41 23.35
CA PRO A 33 15.56 -6.89 22.21
C PRO A 33 14.13 -6.36 22.35
N VAL A 34 13.60 -5.73 21.30
CA VAL A 34 12.18 -5.38 21.24
C VAL A 34 11.41 -6.69 21.40
N THR A 35 10.78 -6.86 22.57
CA THR A 35 10.00 -8.05 22.89
C THR A 35 8.82 -8.16 21.92
N ARG A 36 8.61 -9.38 21.42
CA ARG A 36 7.57 -9.84 20.50
C ARG A 36 6.41 -8.85 20.29
N LEU A 37 6.47 -8.05 19.21
CA LEU A 37 5.41 -7.12 18.83
C LEU A 37 4.21 -7.91 18.28
N ALA A 38 3.04 -7.75 18.89
CA ALA A 38 1.80 -8.22 18.31
C ALA A 38 1.41 -7.27 17.17
N ALA A 39 1.28 -7.80 15.96
CA ALA A 39 0.81 -7.02 14.81
C ALA A 39 -0.61 -6.51 15.10
N ARG A 40 -0.82 -5.19 14.94
CA ARG A 40 -2.14 -4.57 15.06
C ARG A 40 -2.65 -4.23 13.68
N THR A 41 -3.93 -4.49 13.43
CA THR A 41 -4.56 -4.03 12.19
C THR A 41 -4.64 -2.49 12.20
N PRO A 42 -4.55 -1.82 11.04
CA PRO A 42 -4.61 -0.37 10.97
C PRO A 42 -5.81 0.25 11.69
N LEU A 43 -7.00 -0.36 11.58
CA LEU A 43 -8.24 0.16 12.15
C LEU A 43 -8.61 -0.49 13.49
N GLN A 44 -7.87 -1.50 13.96
CA GLN A 44 -8.01 -2.12 15.29
C GLN A 44 -9.47 -2.49 15.65
N GLY A 45 -10.27 -2.93 14.67
CA GLY A 45 -11.68 -3.31 14.88
C GLY A 45 -12.69 -2.15 14.91
N LEU A 46 -12.28 -0.92 14.58
CA LEU A 46 -13.18 0.25 14.52
C LEU A 46 -14.20 0.20 13.38
N LEU A 47 -13.93 -0.57 12.33
CA LEU A 47 -14.80 -0.68 11.16
C LEU A 47 -15.58 -1.99 11.16
N SER A 48 -16.44 -2.19 12.15
CA SER A 48 -17.55 -3.15 12.05
C SER A 48 -18.86 -2.39 12.19
N LEU A 49 -19.06 -1.42 11.31
CA LEU A 49 -20.15 -0.45 11.38
C LEU A 49 -21.25 -0.84 10.41
N THR A 50 -22.49 -0.88 10.91
CA THR A 50 -23.69 -1.08 10.09
C THR A 50 -24.67 0.04 10.38
N VAL A 51 -25.13 0.72 9.34
CA VAL A 51 -26.12 1.81 9.43
C VAL A 51 -27.11 1.63 8.28
N GLY A 52 -28.36 1.30 8.62
CA GLY A 52 -29.34 0.85 7.62
C GLY A 52 -28.84 -0.37 6.84
N ASP A 53 -28.99 -0.34 5.51
CA ASP A 53 -28.53 -1.40 4.59
C ASP A 53 -27.05 -1.28 4.18
N GLN A 54 -26.28 -0.44 4.86
CA GLN A 54 -24.88 -0.19 4.54
C GLN A 54 -23.95 -0.75 5.61
N THR A 55 -22.87 -1.39 5.17
CA THR A 55 -21.84 -1.95 6.03
C THR A 55 -20.47 -1.41 5.65
N VAL A 56 -19.66 -1.12 6.66
CA VAL A 56 -18.24 -0.83 6.49
C VAL A 56 -17.44 -1.83 7.30
N THR A 57 -16.53 -2.53 6.61
CA THR A 57 -15.61 -3.50 7.21
C THR A 57 -14.15 -3.12 6.99
N GLU A 58 -13.28 -3.42 7.95
CA GLU A 58 -11.83 -3.43 7.70
C GLU A 58 -11.49 -4.58 6.75
N ALA A 59 -10.71 -4.31 5.70
CA ALA A 59 -10.31 -5.31 4.71
C ALA A 59 -8.81 -5.59 4.81
N ASP A 60 -8.45 -6.85 5.07
CA ASP A 60 -7.07 -7.29 4.95
C ASP A 60 -6.70 -7.48 3.47
N CYS A 61 -5.67 -6.76 3.04
CA CYS A 61 -5.16 -6.82 1.67
C CYS A 61 -3.86 -7.62 1.56
N GLY A 62 -3.43 -8.31 2.62
CA GLY A 62 -2.19 -9.08 2.62
C GLY A 62 -0.96 -8.23 2.32
N PHE A 63 -0.09 -8.70 1.43
CA PHE A 63 1.07 -7.93 1.01
C PHE A 63 0.66 -6.78 0.11
N MET A 64 1.26 -5.62 0.31
CA MET A 64 1.05 -4.45 -0.54
C MET A 64 2.39 -3.92 -1.02
N THR A 65 2.67 -4.04 -2.31
CA THR A 65 3.94 -3.59 -2.90
C THR A 65 3.69 -2.56 -3.98
N SER A 66 4.28 -1.37 -3.85
CA SER A 66 4.32 -0.40 -4.94
C SER A 66 5.37 -0.81 -5.96
N ILE A 67 4.98 -0.83 -7.22
CA ILE A 67 5.76 -1.25 -8.38
C ILE A 67 5.91 -0.04 -9.29
N ALA A 68 7.14 0.41 -9.50
CA ALA A 68 7.48 1.53 -10.38
C ALA A 68 8.35 1.03 -11.55
N PRO A 69 7.82 0.88 -12.77
CA PRO A 69 8.58 0.38 -13.92
C PRO A 69 9.79 1.27 -14.25
N TRP A 70 10.90 0.62 -14.58
CA TRP A 70 12.04 1.30 -15.20
C TRP A 70 11.67 1.88 -16.55
N ARG A 71 12.38 2.91 -17.00
CA ARG A 71 12.09 3.60 -18.26
C ARG A 71 12.04 2.59 -19.43
N GLY A 72 10.91 2.53 -20.14
CA GLY A 72 10.73 1.67 -21.30
C GLY A 72 10.42 0.20 -20.98
N GLN A 73 10.29 -0.17 -19.70
CA GLN A 73 10.02 -1.55 -19.28
C GLN A 73 8.52 -1.83 -19.06
N ASP A 74 7.62 -0.91 -19.42
CA ASP A 74 6.19 -1.01 -19.10
C ASP A 74 5.54 -2.28 -19.71
N ALA A 75 5.88 -2.63 -20.96
CA ALA A 75 5.39 -3.85 -21.61
C ALA A 75 5.97 -5.13 -20.99
N ALA A 76 7.30 -5.14 -20.75
CA ALA A 76 7.98 -6.28 -20.15
C ALA A 76 7.49 -6.56 -18.72
N LEU A 77 7.26 -5.50 -17.93
CA LEU A 77 6.67 -5.60 -16.60
C LEU A 77 5.26 -6.19 -16.66
N SER A 78 4.44 -5.76 -17.63
CA SER A 78 3.08 -6.30 -17.78
C SER A 78 3.09 -7.81 -18.09
N GLU A 79 3.99 -8.28 -18.94
CA GLU A 79 4.14 -9.71 -19.22
C GLU A 79 4.69 -10.48 -18.02
N ALA A 80 5.66 -9.91 -17.29
CA ALA A 80 6.19 -10.51 -16.06
C ALA A 80 5.10 -10.62 -14.97
N LEU A 81 4.28 -9.58 -14.79
CA LEU A 81 3.12 -9.60 -13.88
C LEU A 81 2.10 -10.68 -14.29
N LYS A 82 1.85 -10.82 -15.59
CA LYS A 82 0.93 -11.83 -16.11
C LYS A 82 1.45 -13.24 -15.87
N ALA A 83 2.74 -13.47 -16.08
CA ALA A 83 3.38 -14.77 -15.86
C ALA A 83 3.40 -15.15 -14.37
N ALA A 84 3.75 -14.22 -13.49
CA ALA A 84 3.91 -14.50 -12.06
C ALA A 84 2.59 -14.47 -11.28
N HIS A 85 1.69 -13.54 -11.60
CA HIS A 85 0.48 -13.27 -10.80
C HIS A 85 -0.83 -13.42 -11.59
N GLY A 86 -0.77 -13.79 -12.86
CA GLY A 86 -1.96 -14.01 -13.70
C GLY A 86 -2.70 -12.73 -14.09
N MET A 87 -2.10 -11.55 -13.92
CA MET A 87 -2.72 -10.25 -14.23
C MET A 87 -1.74 -9.31 -14.93
N SER A 88 -2.22 -8.53 -15.89
CA SER A 88 -1.41 -7.52 -16.59
C SER A 88 -1.28 -6.25 -15.76
N ALA A 89 -0.34 -5.37 -16.13
CA ALA A 89 -0.31 -4.02 -15.59
C ALA A 89 -1.64 -3.30 -15.90
N PRO A 90 -2.26 -2.58 -14.94
CA PRO A 90 -3.49 -1.86 -15.17
C PRO A 90 -3.27 -0.61 -16.02
N GLY A 91 -4.25 -0.26 -16.85
CA GLY A 91 -4.31 1.04 -17.50
C GLY A 91 -4.65 2.17 -16.52
N PRO A 92 -4.56 3.45 -16.95
CA PRO A 92 -4.91 4.59 -16.12
C PRO A 92 -6.32 4.49 -15.52
N GLY A 93 -6.41 4.64 -14.20
CA GLY A 93 -7.68 4.59 -13.47
C GLY A 93 -8.34 3.21 -13.44
N ARG A 94 -7.58 2.12 -13.67
CA ARG A 94 -8.11 0.76 -13.70
C ARG A 94 -7.44 -0.16 -12.68
N ILE A 95 -8.11 -1.27 -12.42
CA ILE A 95 -7.55 -2.41 -11.72
C ILE A 95 -7.54 -3.64 -12.62
N THR A 96 -6.62 -4.55 -12.35
CA THR A 96 -6.55 -5.90 -12.93
C THR A 96 -6.38 -6.93 -11.81
N GLY A 97 -6.64 -8.21 -12.13
CA GLY A 97 -6.61 -9.30 -11.16
C GLY A 97 -7.99 -9.68 -10.62
N ARG A 98 -8.00 -10.37 -9.48
CA ARG A 98 -9.19 -10.99 -8.87
C ARG A 98 -9.29 -10.67 -7.38
N GLU A 99 -10.28 -11.21 -6.69
CA GLU A 99 -10.30 -11.10 -5.22
C GLU A 99 -9.08 -11.79 -4.61
N GLY A 100 -8.46 -11.15 -3.62
CA GLY A 100 -7.24 -11.62 -2.96
C GLY A 100 -5.92 -11.35 -3.72
N ALA A 101 -5.95 -10.92 -4.99
CA ALA A 101 -4.74 -10.53 -5.73
C ALA A 101 -5.08 -9.50 -6.82
N ARG A 102 -4.64 -8.25 -6.65
CA ARG A 102 -4.98 -7.13 -7.54
C ARG A 102 -3.80 -6.24 -7.83
N ALA A 103 -3.71 -5.76 -9.06
CA ALA A 103 -2.86 -4.64 -9.43
C ALA A 103 -3.76 -3.41 -9.62
N ILE A 104 -3.46 -2.37 -8.83
CA ILE A 104 -4.23 -1.13 -8.78
C ILE A 104 -3.40 -0.03 -9.41
N TRP A 105 -3.95 0.70 -10.37
CA TRP A 105 -3.32 1.91 -10.88
C TRP A 105 -3.21 2.94 -9.75
N PHE A 106 -1.99 3.37 -9.42
CA PHE A 106 -1.70 4.22 -8.26
C PHE A 106 -1.10 5.59 -8.63
N GLY A 107 -1.00 5.87 -9.93
CA GLY A 107 -0.46 7.11 -10.47
C GLY A 107 0.30 6.89 -11.76
N GLN A 108 0.90 7.95 -12.28
CA GLN A 108 1.70 7.86 -13.50
C GLN A 108 2.88 6.91 -13.28
N ARG A 109 2.86 5.77 -13.99
CA ARG A 109 3.89 4.73 -13.89
C ARG A 109 4.09 4.23 -12.45
N MET A 110 2.98 4.08 -11.72
CA MET A 110 2.98 3.47 -10.39
C MET A 110 1.79 2.52 -10.27
N ILE A 111 2.08 1.29 -9.85
CA ILE A 111 1.11 0.23 -9.66
C ILE A 111 1.22 -0.24 -8.22
N LEU A 112 0.10 -0.49 -7.56
CA LEU A 112 0.10 -1.14 -6.25
C LEU A 112 -0.39 -2.57 -6.43
N LEU A 113 0.49 -3.54 -6.18
CA LEU A 113 0.13 -4.96 -6.08
C LEU A 113 -0.36 -5.20 -4.65
N ALA A 114 -1.61 -5.62 -4.50
CA ALA A 114 -2.23 -5.95 -3.22
C ALA A 114 -2.64 -7.44 -3.22
N GLY A 115 -2.32 -8.14 -2.14
CA GLY A 115 -2.64 -9.55 -1.91
C GLY A 115 -1.39 -10.40 -1.76
N PRO A 116 -0.81 -10.90 -2.87
CA PRO A 116 0.36 -11.76 -2.85
C PRO A 116 1.66 -10.98 -2.64
N ALA A 117 2.66 -11.65 -2.07
CA ALA A 117 4.03 -11.15 -2.08
C ALA A 117 4.49 -10.98 -3.55
N PRO A 118 5.24 -9.92 -3.88
CA PRO A 118 5.71 -9.70 -5.24
C PRO A 118 6.70 -10.80 -5.65
N ASP A 119 6.61 -11.23 -6.90
CA ASP A 119 7.56 -12.20 -7.43
C ASP A 119 8.93 -11.50 -7.64
N PRO A 120 10.04 -12.08 -7.18
CA PRO A 120 11.36 -11.45 -7.31
C PRO A 120 11.77 -11.12 -8.75
N SER A 121 11.26 -11.85 -9.76
CA SER A 121 11.52 -11.59 -11.18
C SER A 121 11.06 -10.20 -11.63
N LEU A 122 10.06 -9.62 -10.96
CA LEU A 122 9.56 -8.27 -11.26
C LEU A 122 10.63 -7.19 -11.06
N ALA A 123 11.62 -7.42 -10.18
CA ALA A 123 12.69 -6.47 -9.88
C ALA A 123 13.59 -6.18 -11.10
N ALA A 124 13.63 -7.07 -12.08
CA ALA A 124 14.34 -6.84 -13.34
C ALA A 124 13.70 -5.70 -14.18
N HIS A 125 12.41 -5.44 -13.99
CA HIS A 125 11.62 -4.51 -14.80
C HIS A 125 11.12 -3.29 -14.02
N ALA A 126 11.13 -3.33 -12.68
CA ALA A 126 10.61 -2.28 -11.83
C ALA A 126 11.33 -2.17 -10.47
N ALA A 127 11.24 -1.00 -9.85
CA ALA A 127 11.46 -0.86 -8.42
C ALA A 127 10.27 -1.45 -7.66
N LEU A 128 10.56 -2.27 -6.65
CA LEU A 128 9.58 -2.84 -5.74
C LEU A 128 9.78 -2.21 -4.36
N THR A 129 8.70 -1.75 -3.73
CA THR A 129 8.74 -1.21 -2.37
C THR A 129 7.57 -1.76 -1.58
N ASP A 130 7.89 -2.44 -0.47
CA ASP A 130 6.89 -2.95 0.46
C ASP A 130 6.21 -1.80 1.21
N GLN A 131 4.89 -1.80 1.19
CA GLN A 131 3.99 -0.85 1.81
C GLN A 131 2.84 -1.56 2.55
N SER A 132 3.01 -2.84 2.91
CA SER A 132 1.98 -3.67 3.56
C SER A 132 1.45 -3.02 4.85
N ASP A 133 2.32 -2.32 5.59
CA ASP A 133 1.96 -1.61 6.82
C ASP A 133 1.57 -0.13 6.63
N ALA A 134 1.56 0.37 5.39
CA ALA A 134 1.36 1.79 5.13
C ALA A 134 -0.12 2.20 5.05
N TRP A 135 -1.03 1.25 4.80
CA TRP A 135 -2.41 1.53 4.42
C TRP A 135 -3.42 1.03 5.47
N ALA A 136 -4.47 1.81 5.68
CA ALA A 136 -5.73 1.35 6.25
C ALA A 136 -6.73 1.17 5.11
N VAL A 137 -7.35 -0.01 5.05
CA VAL A 137 -8.27 -0.35 3.96
C VAL A 137 -9.66 -0.66 4.52
N ALA A 138 -10.64 0.09 4.06
CA ALA A 138 -12.05 -0.09 4.37
C ALA A 138 -12.79 -0.63 3.15
N ARG A 139 -13.77 -1.51 3.39
CA ARG A 139 -14.73 -1.97 2.39
C ARG A 139 -16.10 -1.42 2.76
N LEU A 140 -16.63 -0.52 1.94
CA LEU A 140 -17.99 -0.01 2.05
C LEU A 140 -18.90 -0.76 1.09
N GLN A 141 -20.00 -1.30 1.60
CA GLN A 141 -20.98 -2.06 0.84
C GLN A 141 -22.40 -1.61 1.19
N GLY A 142 -23.29 -1.65 0.20
CA GLY A 142 -24.71 -1.34 0.41
C GLY A 142 -25.30 -0.43 -0.67
N PRO A 143 -26.62 -0.39 -0.82
CA PRO A 143 -27.30 0.30 -1.91
C PRO A 143 -26.98 1.81 -1.96
N GLN A 144 -26.73 2.45 -0.81
CA GLN A 144 -26.38 3.87 -0.74
C GLN A 144 -24.86 4.13 -0.58
N ALA A 145 -24.00 3.12 -0.74
CA ALA A 145 -22.54 3.24 -0.61
C ALA A 145 -21.96 4.35 -1.50
N ARG A 146 -22.51 4.51 -2.70
CA ARG A 146 -22.15 5.60 -3.61
C ARG A 146 -22.48 6.97 -3.02
N GLU A 147 -23.67 7.15 -2.46
CA GLU A 147 -24.10 8.44 -1.89
C GLU A 147 -23.22 8.84 -0.71
N VAL A 148 -22.86 7.87 0.16
CA VAL A 148 -21.91 8.08 1.26
C VAL A 148 -20.57 8.60 0.73
N LEU A 149 -19.99 7.94 -0.27
CA LEU A 149 -18.70 8.37 -0.84
C LEU A 149 -18.77 9.70 -1.58
N MET A 150 -19.87 10.01 -2.26
CA MET A 150 -20.06 11.29 -2.93
C MET A 150 -20.09 12.48 -1.96
N ARG A 151 -20.44 12.25 -0.68
CA ARG A 151 -20.36 13.30 0.35
C ARG A 151 -18.94 13.53 0.86
N LEU A 152 -18.07 12.53 0.71
CA LEU A 152 -16.72 12.54 1.26
C LEU A 152 -15.66 12.89 0.21
N THR A 153 -15.99 12.75 -1.08
CA THR A 153 -15.01 12.77 -2.16
C THR A 153 -15.48 13.67 -3.30
N PRO A 154 -14.57 14.38 -3.99
CA PRO A 154 -14.93 15.30 -5.06
C PRO A 154 -15.15 14.61 -6.42
N ILE A 155 -14.87 13.30 -6.52
CA ILE A 155 -14.93 12.56 -7.79
C ILE A 155 -16.34 12.11 -8.14
N ASP A 156 -16.66 12.06 -9.43
CA ASP A 156 -17.95 11.56 -9.91
C ASP A 156 -18.01 10.04 -9.83
N LEU A 157 -18.82 9.51 -8.91
CA LEU A 157 -19.02 8.08 -8.68
C LEU A 157 -20.30 7.53 -9.36
N ARG A 158 -20.92 8.29 -10.28
CA ARG A 158 -22.08 7.81 -11.06
C ARG A 158 -21.72 6.59 -11.89
N ASP A 159 -22.70 5.71 -12.10
CA ASP A 159 -22.49 4.41 -12.77
C ASP A 159 -22.02 4.53 -14.22
N GLY A 160 -22.36 5.63 -14.89
CA GLY A 160 -21.88 5.93 -16.24
C GLY A 160 -20.39 6.30 -16.30
N VAL A 161 -19.82 6.82 -15.20
CA VAL A 161 -18.47 7.39 -15.14
C VAL A 161 -17.51 6.46 -14.39
N PHE A 162 -17.85 6.09 -13.15
CA PHE A 162 -16.99 5.25 -12.30
C PHE A 162 -17.49 3.82 -12.26
N LYS A 163 -17.12 3.04 -13.29
CA LYS A 163 -17.60 1.67 -13.51
C LYS A 163 -16.87 0.66 -12.64
N ASN A 164 -17.39 -0.56 -12.56
CA ASN A 164 -16.70 -1.66 -11.88
C ASN A 164 -15.28 -1.84 -12.44
N GLY A 165 -14.31 -1.96 -11.54
CA GLY A 165 -12.89 -2.04 -11.90
C GLY A 165 -12.23 -0.68 -12.19
N HIS A 166 -12.92 0.44 -11.93
CA HIS A 166 -12.29 1.75 -11.90
C HIS A 166 -11.67 2.01 -10.52
N THR A 167 -10.55 2.71 -10.53
CA THR A 167 -9.85 3.20 -9.34
C THR A 167 -9.41 4.64 -9.55
N ALA A 168 -9.38 5.43 -8.49
CA ALA A 168 -8.91 6.80 -8.53
C ALA A 168 -8.16 7.15 -7.24
N ARG A 169 -7.05 7.87 -7.40
CA ARG A 169 -6.40 8.62 -6.33
C ARG A 169 -7.11 9.97 -6.21
N THR A 170 -7.65 10.25 -5.04
CA THR A 170 -8.47 11.44 -4.79
C THR A 170 -8.36 11.85 -3.33
N ASP A 171 -8.90 13.00 -3.01
CA ASP A 171 -9.15 13.39 -1.63
C ASP A 171 -10.41 12.70 -1.09
N LEU A 172 -10.31 12.23 0.15
CA LEU A 172 -11.43 11.92 1.02
C LEU A 172 -11.38 12.97 2.13
N ARG A 173 -12.22 14.00 2.01
CA ARG A 173 -12.13 15.25 2.77
C ARG A 173 -10.73 15.87 2.69
N HIS A 174 -9.92 15.72 3.74
CA HIS A 174 -8.56 16.27 3.84
C HIS A 174 -7.47 15.19 3.77
N MET A 175 -7.83 13.97 3.39
CA MET A 175 -6.94 12.81 3.37
C MET A 175 -6.72 12.31 1.94
N MET A 176 -5.48 11.99 1.59
CA MET A 176 -5.18 11.31 0.34
C MET A 176 -5.70 9.88 0.38
N ALA A 177 -6.62 9.55 -0.53
CA ALA A 177 -7.25 8.25 -0.62
C ALA A 177 -7.06 7.59 -1.99
N SER A 178 -7.14 6.26 -2.02
CA SER A 178 -7.38 5.47 -3.23
C SER A 178 -8.75 4.82 -3.12
N ILE A 179 -9.63 5.12 -4.07
CA ILE A 179 -11.00 4.59 -4.10
C ILE A 179 -11.11 3.66 -5.29
N THR A 180 -11.58 2.45 -5.04
CA THR A 180 -11.72 1.42 -6.07
C THR A 180 -13.12 0.84 -6.03
N ARG A 181 -13.82 0.82 -7.17
CA ARG A 181 -15.12 0.15 -7.28
C ARG A 181 -14.91 -1.32 -7.62
N LEU A 182 -15.32 -2.19 -6.71
CA LEU A 182 -15.10 -3.63 -6.80
C LEU A 182 -16.31 -4.40 -7.33
N GLY A 183 -17.50 -3.84 -7.14
CA GLY A 183 -18.75 -4.39 -7.64
C GLY A 183 -19.83 -3.31 -7.73
N GLY A 184 -21.05 -3.73 -8.06
CA GLY A 184 -22.17 -2.81 -8.28
C GLY A 184 -22.38 -1.83 -7.12
N GLN A 185 -22.25 -2.30 -5.88
CA GLN A 185 -22.43 -1.49 -4.67
C GLN A 185 -21.34 -1.76 -3.63
N SER A 186 -20.11 -1.98 -4.09
CA SER A 186 -18.97 -2.28 -3.23
C SER A 186 -17.76 -1.44 -3.62
N TYR A 187 -17.24 -0.70 -2.64
CA TYR A 187 -16.10 0.19 -2.79
C TYR A 187 -15.03 -0.17 -1.78
N GLN A 188 -13.78 -0.18 -2.24
CA GLN A 188 -12.60 -0.25 -1.39
C GLN A 188 -12.01 1.14 -1.29
N ILE A 189 -11.72 1.55 -0.06
CA ILE A 189 -11.21 2.87 0.29
C ILE A 189 -9.91 2.65 1.02
N MET A 190 -8.83 3.26 0.53
CA MET A 190 -7.50 3.11 1.10
C MET A 190 -6.96 4.47 1.49
N VAL A 191 -6.58 4.64 2.74
CA VAL A 191 -5.91 5.84 3.26
C VAL A 191 -4.63 5.43 3.97
N PHE A 192 -3.72 6.36 4.25
CA PHE A 192 -2.57 6.02 5.08
C PHE A 192 -3.00 5.56 6.47
N ARG A 193 -2.28 4.59 7.04
CA ARG A 193 -2.57 3.99 8.36
C ARG A 193 -2.75 5.04 9.46
N ALA A 194 -2.01 6.15 9.40
CA ALA A 194 -2.14 7.24 10.38
C ALA A 194 -3.53 7.90 10.42
N PHE A 195 -4.31 7.79 9.33
CA PHE A 195 -5.64 8.37 9.20
C PHE A 195 -6.78 7.36 9.44
N ALA A 196 -6.47 6.15 9.92
CA ALA A 196 -7.44 5.08 10.10
C ALA A 196 -8.64 5.51 10.97
N GLN A 197 -8.38 6.14 12.11
CA GLN A 197 -9.44 6.62 13.01
C GLN A 197 -10.29 7.73 12.39
N THR A 198 -9.65 8.67 11.70
CA THR A 198 -10.35 9.75 10.98
C THR A 198 -11.25 9.20 9.88
N LEU A 199 -10.76 8.23 9.10
CA LEU A 199 -11.56 7.55 8.09
C LEU A 199 -12.79 6.87 8.69
N ALA A 200 -12.63 6.15 9.80
CA ALA A 200 -13.74 5.46 10.46
C ALA A 200 -14.82 6.45 10.92
N HIS A 201 -14.40 7.55 11.56
CA HIS A 201 -15.31 8.61 11.98
C HIS A 201 -16.04 9.27 10.81
N ASP A 202 -15.31 9.66 9.76
CA ASP A 202 -15.90 10.33 8.59
C ASP A 202 -16.89 9.42 7.85
N LEU A 203 -16.61 8.12 7.74
CA LEU A 203 -17.52 7.14 7.17
C LEU A 203 -18.78 6.98 8.01
N GLN A 204 -18.65 6.86 9.33
CA GLN A 204 -19.79 6.74 10.23
C GLN A 204 -20.74 7.94 10.09
N VAL A 205 -20.21 9.16 10.21
CA VAL A 205 -21.01 10.39 10.11
C VAL A 205 -21.70 10.50 8.75
N ALA A 206 -21.01 10.14 7.67
CA ALA A 206 -21.59 10.17 6.33
C ALA A 206 -22.70 9.13 6.16
N MET A 207 -22.51 7.91 6.69
CA MET A 207 -23.51 6.84 6.66
C MET A 207 -24.78 7.23 7.42
N GLU A 208 -24.64 7.72 8.65
CA GLU A 208 -25.76 8.21 9.48
C GLU A 208 -26.53 9.33 8.77
N GLY A 209 -25.81 10.30 8.21
CA GLY A 209 -26.44 11.38 7.47
C GLY A 209 -27.12 10.95 6.16
N VAL A 210 -26.72 9.83 5.56
CA VAL A 210 -27.41 9.26 4.38
C VAL A 210 -28.65 8.51 4.83
N ALA A 211 -28.54 7.62 5.81
CA ALA A 211 -29.67 6.86 6.35
C ALA A 211 -30.83 7.76 6.78
N ALA A 212 -30.54 8.83 7.53
CA ALA A 212 -31.54 9.79 7.99
C ALA A 212 -32.34 10.48 6.85
N ARG A 213 -31.81 10.52 5.61
CA ARG A 213 -32.54 11.09 4.45
C ARG A 213 -33.44 10.09 3.74
N HIS A 214 -33.21 8.80 3.92
CA HIS A 214 -34.01 7.74 3.31
C HIS A 214 -35.11 7.22 4.27
N GLU A 215 -35.04 7.58 5.56
CA GLU A 215 -36.03 7.23 6.58
C GLU A 215 -37.18 8.27 6.73
N GLY A 216 -37.10 9.41 6.03
CA GLY A 216 -38.14 10.45 6.00
C GLY A 216 -38.94 10.45 4.71
#